data_AF-A0A430BZR4-F1
#
_entry.id   AF-A0A430BZR4-F1
#
_cell.length_a   1.000
_cell.length_b   1.000
_cell.length_c   1.000
_cell.angle_alpha   90.00
_cell.angle_beta   90.00
_cell.angle_gamma   90.00
#
_symmetry.space_group_name_H-M   'P 1'
#
loop_
_entity.id
_entity.type
_entity.pdbx_description
1 polymer ?
#
loop_
_entity_poly.entity_id
_entity_poly.type
_entity_poly.pdbx_seq_one_letter_code
_entity_poly.pdbx_strand_id
1 'polypeptide(L)'
;MRSAIAIARRLIPEINDEEASALAALVEFRNTEFHDDSTKFDPTILTARIPDCQVLVLKLLAFSNDPATAILSKDDSAQFEAVKAAKSGDRKKRVRSLIDSCKDRFFHLTAEQQEAKRKAVTPNFVSAVTTGGAHIRVEKCPACATAGLLGGRPISSSDPMLKDNDIVVEVRVIPEIFECKACDLTIKGLDELLAAGFPHEFTSFDSQDIIEHFGLDPMDYIDPEEVAREYHESAYEYNDE
;
A
#
# COMPACT_ATOMS: atom_id res chain seq x y z
N MET A 1 32.00 3.38 11.17
CA MET A 1 30.59 3.10 10.85
C MET A 1 29.90 2.23 11.88
N ARG A 2 30.42 1.02 12.21
CA ARG A 2 30.01 0.27 13.42
C ARG A 2 30.07 1.12 14.70
N SER A 3 30.97 2.11 14.72
CA SER A 3 31.06 3.14 15.76
C SER A 3 29.81 4.02 15.90
N ALA A 4 29.17 4.47 14.82
CA ALA A 4 28.03 5.39 14.88
C ALA A 4 26.76 4.68 15.40
N ILE A 5 26.49 3.47 14.92
CA ILE A 5 25.37 2.65 15.41
C ILE A 5 25.59 2.27 16.88
N ALA A 6 26.83 1.92 17.26
CA ALA A 6 27.16 1.65 18.66
C ALA A 6 27.01 2.89 19.56
N ILE A 7 27.38 4.08 19.08
CA ILE A 7 27.15 5.34 19.79
C ILE A 7 25.65 5.60 19.94
N ALA A 8 24.87 5.47 18.87
CA ALA A 8 23.42 5.66 18.90
C ALA A 8 22.75 4.73 19.93
N ARG A 9 23.10 3.44 19.93
CA ARG A 9 22.60 2.46 20.93
C ARG A 9 23.04 2.78 22.36
N ARG A 10 24.22 3.39 22.54
CA ARG A 10 24.68 3.81 23.87
C ARG A 10 23.91 5.03 24.38
N LEU A 11 23.56 5.95 23.49
CA LEU A 11 22.80 7.16 23.83
C LEU A 11 21.30 6.91 23.95
N ILE A 12 20.77 5.95 23.18
CA ILE A 12 19.36 5.57 23.11
C ILE A 12 19.26 4.04 23.30
N PRO A 13 19.26 3.55 24.55
CA PRO A 13 19.24 2.12 24.86
C PRO A 13 18.00 1.38 24.37
N GLU A 14 16.92 2.09 24.06
CA GLU A 14 15.68 1.55 23.52
C GLU A 14 15.82 1.06 22.07
N ILE A 15 16.91 1.39 21.38
CA ILE A 15 17.19 0.88 20.03
C ILE A 15 17.45 -0.63 20.11
N ASN A 16 16.55 -1.41 19.50
CA ASN A 16 16.66 -2.87 19.49
C ASN A 16 17.57 -3.37 18.34
N ASP A 17 17.82 -4.68 18.32
CA ASP A 17 18.70 -5.28 17.31
C ASP A 17 18.12 -5.24 15.89
N GLU A 18 16.79 -5.29 15.73
CA GLU A 18 16.12 -5.18 14.43
C GLU A 18 16.34 -3.78 13.82
N GLU A 19 16.14 -2.73 14.63
CA GLU A 19 16.34 -1.33 14.26
C GLU A 19 17.82 -1.01 13.97
N ALA A 20 18.73 -1.51 14.79
CA ALA A 20 20.17 -1.36 14.56
C ALA A 20 20.61 -2.08 13.27
N SER A 21 20.06 -3.27 13.00
CA SER A 21 20.32 -4.01 11.77
C SER A 21 19.76 -3.30 10.54
N ALA A 22 18.59 -2.68 10.64
CA ALA A 22 17.98 -1.92 9.55
C ALA A 22 18.81 -0.68 9.19
N LEU A 23 19.32 0.06 10.19
CA LEU A 23 20.23 1.18 9.95
C LEU A 23 21.54 0.72 9.31
N ALA A 24 22.12 -0.40 9.77
CA ALA A 24 23.32 -0.95 9.15
C ALA A 24 23.10 -1.27 7.67
N ALA A 25 21.96 -1.93 7.35
CA ALA A 25 21.59 -2.26 5.98
C ALA A 25 21.40 -1.01 5.11
N LEU A 26 20.74 0.04 5.63
CA LEU A 26 20.59 1.31 4.90
C LEU A 26 21.93 1.96 4.58
N VAL A 27 22.85 2.01 5.55
CA VAL A 27 24.14 2.66 5.32
C VAL A 27 25.03 1.84 4.38
N GLU A 28 25.04 0.50 4.52
CA GLU A 28 25.72 -0.38 3.57
C GLU A 28 25.17 -0.23 2.15
N PHE A 29 23.85 -0.15 2.01
CA PHE A 29 23.18 0.14 0.74
C PHE A 29 23.68 1.47 0.14
N ARG A 30 23.58 2.56 0.90
CA ARG A 30 23.94 3.91 0.44
C ARG A 30 25.42 4.02 0.07
N ASN A 31 26.29 3.30 0.79
CA ASN A 31 27.71 3.22 0.45
C ASN A 31 27.96 2.42 -0.83
N THR A 32 27.23 1.32 -1.02
CA THR A 32 27.36 0.49 -2.22
C THR A 32 26.87 1.26 -3.45
N GLU A 33 25.69 1.88 -3.37
CA GLU A 33 25.15 2.75 -4.42
C GLU A 33 26.13 3.86 -4.81
N PHE A 34 26.80 4.48 -3.83
CA PHE A 34 27.71 5.59 -4.10
C PHE A 34 29.07 5.15 -4.66
N HIS A 35 29.50 3.91 -4.42
CA HIS A 35 30.86 3.45 -4.71
C HIS A 35 30.96 2.33 -5.74
N ASP A 36 29.87 1.67 -6.11
CA ASP A 36 29.87 0.51 -6.99
C ASP A 36 28.73 0.59 -8.03
N ASP A 37 29.11 0.88 -9.28
CA ASP A 37 28.20 0.95 -10.44
C ASP A 37 27.65 -0.42 -10.87
N SER A 38 28.11 -1.53 -10.28
CA SER A 38 27.80 -2.89 -10.77
C SER A 38 26.72 -3.62 -9.97
N THR A 39 26.31 -3.12 -8.81
CA THR A 39 25.36 -3.83 -7.94
C THR A 39 23.93 -3.52 -8.35
N LYS A 40 23.23 -4.49 -8.97
CA LYS A 40 21.78 -4.42 -9.17
C LYS A 40 21.08 -4.47 -7.81
N PHE A 41 20.51 -3.34 -7.42
CA PHE A 41 19.77 -3.20 -6.18
C PHE A 41 18.45 -4.00 -6.22
N ASP A 42 18.18 -4.74 -5.14
CA ASP A 42 16.88 -5.34 -4.88
C ASP A 42 16.07 -4.44 -3.93
N PRO A 43 15.11 -3.64 -4.43
CA PRO A 43 14.28 -2.76 -3.61
C PRO A 43 13.47 -3.48 -2.54
N THR A 44 13.22 -4.78 -2.71
CA THR A 44 12.45 -5.55 -1.73
C THR A 44 13.17 -5.67 -0.38
N ILE A 45 14.51 -5.65 -0.38
CA ILE A 45 15.33 -5.72 0.84
C ILE A 45 15.13 -4.45 1.69
N LEU A 46 15.12 -3.26 1.08
CA LEU A 46 14.87 -2.02 1.82
C LEU A 46 13.42 -1.92 2.25
N THR A 47 12.45 -2.27 1.40
CA THR A 47 11.02 -2.18 1.73
C THR A 47 10.66 -2.95 3.00
N ALA A 48 11.27 -4.11 3.23
CA ALA A 48 11.08 -4.90 4.45
C ALA A 48 11.69 -4.24 5.71
N ARG A 49 12.66 -3.34 5.55
CA ARG A 49 13.38 -2.65 6.64
C ARG A 49 12.86 -1.24 6.91
N ILE A 50 12.07 -0.65 6.02
CA ILE A 50 11.49 0.69 6.21
C ILE A 50 10.77 0.81 7.57
N PRO A 51 9.96 -0.16 8.04
CA PRO A 51 9.29 -0.03 9.33
C PRO A 51 10.24 0.14 10.51
N ASP A 52 11.36 -0.58 10.50
CA ASP A 52 12.40 -0.48 11.53
C ASP A 52 13.07 0.90 11.47
N CYS A 53 13.28 1.43 10.28
CA CYS A 53 13.88 2.75 10.06
C CYS A 53 12.94 3.87 10.52
N GLN A 54 11.64 3.75 10.27
CA GLN A 54 10.62 4.70 10.73
C GLN A 54 10.61 4.81 12.27
N VAL A 55 10.60 3.66 12.96
CA VAL A 55 10.68 3.63 14.43
C VAL A 55 11.98 4.25 14.94
N LEU A 56 13.10 3.97 14.29
CA LEU A 56 14.39 4.54 14.66
C LEU A 56 14.41 6.07 14.49
N VAL A 57 13.86 6.60 13.41
CA VAL A 57 13.76 8.06 13.17
C VAL A 57 12.98 8.71 14.31
N LEU A 58 11.83 8.14 14.70
CA LEU A 58 11.04 8.67 15.83
C LEU A 58 11.81 8.65 17.15
N LYS A 59 12.61 7.61 17.42
CA LYS A 59 13.46 7.53 18.62
C LYS A 59 14.57 8.59 18.61
N LEU A 60 15.19 8.84 17.46
CA LEU A 60 16.24 9.85 17.32
C LEU A 60 15.70 11.28 17.50
N LEU A 61 14.52 11.57 16.96
CA LEU A 61 13.84 12.85 17.14
C LEU A 61 13.43 13.06 18.60
N ALA A 62 12.85 12.03 19.23
CA ALA A 62 12.52 12.08 20.65
C ALA A 62 13.75 12.33 21.54
N PHE A 63 14.88 11.68 21.24
CA PHE A 63 16.15 11.92 21.95
C PHE A 63 16.67 13.37 21.77
N SER A 64 16.44 13.95 20.59
CA SER A 64 16.81 15.34 20.28
C SER A 64 15.82 16.36 20.84
N ASN A 65 14.73 15.90 21.48
CA ASN A 65 13.61 16.72 21.95
C ASN A 65 12.92 17.51 20.83
N ASP A 66 12.98 16.97 19.60
CA ASP A 66 12.31 17.52 18.43
C ASP A 66 11.00 16.77 18.15
N PRO A 67 9.91 17.47 17.79
CA PRO A 67 8.70 16.80 17.33
C PRO A 67 8.95 16.12 15.98
N ALA A 68 8.22 15.04 15.69
CA ALA A 68 8.32 14.33 14.41
C ALA A 68 8.12 15.27 13.19
N THR A 69 7.22 16.24 13.33
CA THR A 69 6.92 17.25 12.31
C THR A 69 8.02 18.28 12.09
N ALA A 70 9.13 18.24 12.85
CA ALA A 70 10.29 19.09 12.59
C ALA A 70 10.99 18.73 11.28
N ILE A 71 10.92 17.45 10.87
CA ILE A 71 11.52 16.96 9.63
C ILE A 71 10.54 16.17 8.75
N LEU A 72 9.46 15.62 9.32
CA LEU A 72 8.46 14.85 8.59
C LEU A 72 7.24 15.72 8.26
N SER A 73 6.55 15.39 7.16
CA SER A 73 5.20 15.91 6.94
C SER A 73 4.25 15.43 8.05
N LYS A 74 3.09 16.07 8.19
CA LYS A 74 2.07 15.62 9.16
C LYS A 74 1.62 14.18 8.86
N ASP A 75 1.46 13.87 7.58
CA ASP A 75 0.99 12.56 7.12
C ASP A 75 2.04 11.47 7.37
N ASP A 76 3.31 11.76 7.08
CA ASP A 76 4.41 10.85 7.39
C ASP A 76 4.59 10.68 8.90
N SER A 77 4.47 11.75 9.68
CA SER A 77 4.52 11.65 11.14
C SER A 77 3.42 10.73 11.69
N ALA A 78 2.19 10.83 11.16
CA ALA A 78 1.08 9.99 11.57
C ALA A 78 1.31 8.52 11.17
N GLN A 79 1.83 8.29 9.96
CA GLN A 79 2.18 6.97 9.46
C GLN A 79 3.27 6.32 10.32
N PHE A 80 4.35 7.04 10.63
CA PHE A 80 5.47 6.50 11.40
C PHE A 80 5.03 6.12 12.81
N GLU A 81 4.17 6.92 13.45
CA GLU A 81 3.61 6.59 14.76
C GLU A 81 2.66 5.38 14.70
N ALA A 82 1.87 5.23 13.62
CA ALA A 82 1.05 4.03 13.42
C ALA A 82 1.92 2.77 13.26
N VAL A 83 3.03 2.85 12.52
CA VAL A 83 3.99 1.75 12.37
C VAL A 83 4.68 1.43 13.69
N LYS A 84 5.10 2.44 14.46
CA LYS A 84 5.68 2.25 15.79
C LYS A 84 4.72 1.58 16.76
N ALA A 85 3.45 2.02 16.77
CA ALA A 85 2.41 1.39 17.56
C ALA A 85 2.21 -0.08 17.13
N ALA A 86 2.14 -0.35 15.83
CA ALA A 86 2.01 -1.70 15.29
C ALA A 86 3.19 -2.61 15.66
N LYS A 87 4.43 -2.12 15.59
CA LYS A 87 5.63 -2.88 15.95
C LYS A 87 5.77 -3.14 17.46
N SER A 88 5.10 -2.36 18.31
CA SER A 88 5.11 -2.61 19.76
C SER A 88 4.34 -3.88 20.15
N GLY A 89 3.37 -4.30 19.33
CA GLY A 89 2.62 -5.54 19.54
C GLY A 89 3.32 -6.72 18.87
N ASP A 90 4.02 -7.58 19.63
CA ASP A 90 4.49 -8.86 19.07
C ASP A 90 3.29 -9.79 18.81
N ARG A 91 2.82 -9.82 17.56
CA ARG A 91 1.75 -10.70 17.07
C ARG A 91 2.25 -11.88 16.27
N LYS A 92 3.58 -12.04 16.09
CA LYS A 92 4.18 -13.00 15.14
C LYS A 92 3.68 -14.43 15.38
N LYS A 93 3.66 -14.89 16.64
CA LYS A 93 3.19 -16.25 16.98
C LYS A 93 1.72 -16.47 16.64
N ARG A 94 0.86 -15.53 17.03
CA ARG A 94 -0.60 -15.63 16.86
C ARG A 94 -0.99 -15.60 15.38
N VAL A 95 -0.37 -14.70 14.61
CA VAL A 95 -0.56 -14.59 13.16
C VAL A 95 -0.05 -15.84 12.45
N ARG A 96 1.12 -16.36 12.83
CA ARG A 96 1.64 -17.62 12.28
C ARG A 96 0.69 -18.79 12.51
N SER A 97 0.19 -18.96 13.73
CA SER A 97 -0.79 -20.02 14.03
C SER A 97 -2.09 -19.87 13.22
N LEU A 98 -2.55 -18.64 12.97
CA LEU A 98 -3.72 -18.38 12.14
C LEU A 98 -3.48 -18.76 10.67
N ILE A 99 -2.34 -18.35 10.11
CA ILE A 99 -1.93 -18.68 8.74
C ILE A 99 -1.80 -20.20 8.58
N ASP A 100 -1.11 -20.86 9.51
CA ASP A 100 -0.90 -22.32 9.50
C ASP A 100 -2.24 -23.07 9.56
N SER A 101 -3.15 -22.67 10.45
CA SER A 101 -4.49 -23.26 10.54
C SER A 101 -5.32 -23.10 9.25
N CYS A 102 -5.27 -21.93 8.61
CA CYS A 102 -5.96 -21.71 7.34
C CYS A 102 -5.32 -22.50 6.20
N LYS A 103 -3.99 -22.57 6.18
CA LYS A 103 -3.21 -23.35 5.23
C LYS A 103 -3.56 -24.83 5.33
N ASP A 104 -3.52 -25.39 6.54
CA ASP A 104 -3.86 -26.79 6.77
C ASP A 104 -5.29 -27.08 6.31
N ARG A 105 -6.28 -26.28 6.73
CA ARG A 105 -7.68 -26.47 6.28
C ARG A 105 -7.82 -26.46 4.76
N PHE A 106 -7.13 -25.56 4.07
CA PHE A 106 -7.21 -25.46 2.61
C PHE A 106 -6.56 -26.66 1.91
N PHE A 107 -5.37 -27.08 2.36
CA PHE A 107 -4.63 -28.19 1.74
C PHE A 107 -5.11 -29.58 2.15
N HIS A 108 -5.97 -29.70 3.17
CA HIS A 108 -6.71 -30.93 3.46
C HIS A 108 -7.89 -31.18 2.50
N LEU A 109 -8.31 -30.18 1.73
CA LEU A 109 -9.33 -30.35 0.68
C LEU A 109 -8.78 -31.16 -0.49
N THR A 110 -9.67 -31.80 -1.26
CA THR A 110 -9.25 -32.48 -2.50
C THR A 110 -8.77 -31.47 -3.55
N ALA A 111 -7.96 -31.92 -4.52
CA ALA A 111 -7.47 -31.05 -5.59
C ALA A 111 -8.60 -30.34 -6.36
N GLU A 112 -9.71 -31.04 -6.61
CA GLU A 112 -10.90 -30.49 -7.26
C GLU A 112 -11.55 -29.38 -6.44
N GLN A 113 -11.65 -29.56 -5.11
CA GLN A 113 -12.18 -28.55 -4.20
C GLN A 113 -11.27 -27.32 -4.10
N GLN A 114 -9.96 -27.53 -4.06
CA GLN A 114 -8.97 -26.45 -4.06
C GLN A 114 -9.08 -25.62 -5.35
N GLU A 115 -9.18 -26.28 -6.50
CA GLU A 115 -9.31 -25.61 -7.79
C GLU A 115 -10.63 -24.84 -7.92
N ALA A 116 -11.74 -25.42 -7.47
CA ALA A 116 -13.04 -24.75 -7.46
C ALA A 116 -12.99 -23.45 -6.61
N LYS A 117 -12.38 -23.51 -5.42
CA LYS A 117 -12.21 -22.33 -4.56
C LYS A 117 -11.27 -21.28 -5.17
N ARG A 118 -10.23 -21.67 -5.89
CA ARG A 118 -9.33 -20.74 -6.59
C ARG A 118 -10.04 -20.00 -7.72
N LYS A 119 -10.76 -20.73 -8.56
CA LYS A 119 -11.52 -20.14 -9.68
C LYS A 119 -12.60 -19.17 -9.21
N ALA A 120 -13.24 -19.44 -8.08
CA ALA A 120 -14.26 -18.56 -7.52
C ALA A 120 -13.73 -17.19 -7.03
N VAL A 121 -12.42 -17.04 -6.83
CA VAL A 121 -11.81 -15.87 -6.16
C VAL A 121 -10.72 -15.24 -7.04
N THR A 122 -10.91 -15.23 -8.35
CA THR A 122 -9.95 -14.58 -9.27
C THR A 122 -10.40 -13.13 -9.51
N PRO A 123 -9.85 -12.12 -8.79
CA PRO A 123 -10.15 -10.73 -9.09
C PRO A 123 -9.63 -10.37 -10.48
N ASN A 124 -10.38 -9.53 -11.19
CA ASN A 124 -10.05 -9.01 -12.52
C ASN A 124 -9.41 -7.61 -12.47
N PHE A 125 -8.99 -7.16 -11.29
CA PHE A 125 -8.36 -5.87 -11.04
C PHE A 125 -7.10 -6.06 -10.19
N VAL A 126 -6.20 -5.08 -10.21
CA VAL A 126 -5.00 -5.05 -9.35
C VAL A 126 -5.22 -4.19 -8.11
N SER A 127 -5.88 -3.05 -8.27
CA SER A 127 -6.30 -2.14 -7.20
C SER A 127 -7.69 -1.58 -7.50
N ALA A 128 -8.43 -1.20 -6.46
CA ALA A 128 -9.72 -0.54 -6.59
C ALA A 128 -10.04 0.28 -5.34
N VAL A 129 -11.02 1.19 -5.47
CA VAL A 129 -11.61 1.90 -4.34
C VAL A 129 -13.02 1.37 -4.13
N THR A 130 -13.32 0.98 -2.89
CA THR A 130 -14.67 0.53 -2.53
C THR A 130 -15.62 1.72 -2.44
N THR A 131 -16.93 1.48 -2.52
CA THR A 131 -17.95 2.54 -2.34
C THR A 131 -17.84 3.26 -0.98
N GLY A 132 -17.25 2.60 0.02
CA GLY A 132 -16.98 3.20 1.33
C GLY A 132 -15.70 4.03 1.41
N GLY A 133 -14.99 4.24 0.28
CA GLY A 133 -13.73 4.99 0.22
C GLY A 133 -12.50 4.21 0.68
N ALA A 134 -12.62 2.93 1.05
CA ALA A 134 -11.47 2.11 1.38
C ALA A 134 -10.75 1.65 0.11
N HIS A 135 -9.44 1.80 0.07
CA HIS A 135 -8.61 1.33 -1.05
C HIS A 135 -8.27 -0.13 -0.82
N ILE A 136 -8.32 -0.92 -1.90
CA ILE A 136 -7.97 -2.33 -1.90
C ILE A 136 -6.94 -2.63 -2.97
N ARG A 137 -6.01 -3.53 -2.67
CA ARG A 137 -5.02 -4.09 -3.60
C ARG A 137 -5.07 -5.61 -3.55
N VAL A 138 -4.93 -6.25 -4.71
CA VAL A 138 -4.83 -7.70 -4.79
C VAL A 138 -3.44 -8.14 -4.35
N GLU A 139 -3.40 -9.05 -3.38
CA GLU A 139 -2.16 -9.58 -2.82
C GLU A 139 -2.17 -11.10 -2.76
N LYS A 140 -0.98 -11.69 -2.75
CA LYS A 140 -0.85 -13.14 -2.61
C LYS A 140 -1.14 -13.56 -1.18
N CYS A 141 -2.07 -14.51 -1.01
CA CYS A 141 -2.42 -15.05 0.30
C CYS A 141 -1.26 -15.88 0.89
N PRO A 142 -0.80 -15.60 2.11
CA PRO A 142 0.28 -16.35 2.75
C PRO A 142 -0.11 -17.79 3.14
N ALA A 143 -1.41 -18.09 3.25
CA ALA A 143 -1.88 -19.44 3.59
C ALA A 143 -2.03 -20.34 2.36
N CYS A 144 -2.82 -19.93 1.35
CA CYS A 144 -3.18 -20.79 0.22
C CYS A 144 -2.52 -20.41 -1.13
N ALA A 145 -1.72 -19.34 -1.15
CA ALA A 145 -1.05 -18.79 -2.33
C ALA A 145 -1.98 -18.27 -3.47
N THR A 146 -3.29 -18.21 -3.23
CA THR A 146 -4.28 -17.60 -4.14
C THR A 146 -4.32 -16.08 -3.94
N ALA A 147 -5.03 -15.34 -4.79
CA ALA A 147 -5.33 -13.93 -4.59
C ALA A 147 -6.19 -13.70 -3.32
N GLY A 148 -5.84 -12.67 -2.56
CA GLY A 148 -6.65 -12.05 -1.51
C GLY A 148 -6.65 -10.53 -1.67
N LEU A 149 -7.44 -9.84 -0.86
CA LEU A 149 -7.59 -8.39 -0.90
C LEU A 149 -6.93 -7.79 0.34
N LEU A 150 -5.95 -6.92 0.13
CA LEU A 150 -5.36 -6.05 1.16
C LEU A 150 -6.09 -4.71 1.10
N GLY A 151 -6.84 -4.39 2.15
CA GLY A 151 -7.59 -3.15 2.28
C GLY A 151 -6.96 -2.21 3.30
N GLY A 152 -7.16 -0.91 3.09
CA GLY A 152 -6.62 0.11 3.97
C GLY A 152 -7.24 1.49 3.77
N ARG A 153 -6.73 2.45 4.55
CA ARG A 153 -7.16 3.85 4.52
C ARG A 153 -6.09 4.76 3.89
N PRO A 154 -6.49 5.78 3.12
CA PRO A 154 -5.55 6.71 2.51
C PRO A 154 -4.84 7.55 3.59
N ILE A 155 -3.60 7.92 3.30
CA ILE A 155 -2.73 8.76 4.13
C ILE A 155 -2.49 10.09 3.45
N SER A 156 -2.03 10.02 2.21
CA SER A 156 -1.60 11.15 1.41
C SER A 156 -1.80 10.80 -0.06
N SER A 157 -1.90 11.84 -0.87
CA SER A 157 -2.07 11.72 -2.31
C SER A 157 -0.99 12.53 -3.02
N SER A 158 -0.54 12.08 -4.18
CA SER A 158 0.39 12.82 -5.02
C SER A 158 -0.29 14.04 -5.64
N ASP A 159 0.51 14.84 -6.37
CA ASP A 159 -0.07 15.73 -7.35
C ASP A 159 -0.75 14.91 -8.47
N PRO A 160 -1.84 15.42 -9.07
CA PRO A 160 -2.52 14.76 -10.19
C PRO A 160 -1.58 14.56 -11.38
N MET A 161 -1.66 13.37 -11.98
CA MET A 161 -0.86 12.98 -13.14
C MET A 161 -1.73 12.39 -14.24
N LEU A 162 -1.31 12.55 -15.48
CA LEU A 162 -1.98 11.92 -16.62
C LEU A 162 -1.53 10.47 -16.76
N LYS A 163 -2.48 9.53 -16.79
CA LYS A 163 -2.21 8.11 -17.03
C LYS A 163 -3.31 7.52 -17.91
N ASP A 164 -2.94 6.97 -19.06
CA ASP A 164 -3.86 6.31 -20.00
C ASP A 164 -5.10 7.16 -20.38
N ASN A 165 -4.89 8.48 -20.54
CA ASN A 165 -5.90 9.53 -20.78
C ASN A 165 -6.79 9.94 -19.60
N ASP A 166 -6.61 9.33 -18.43
CA ASP A 166 -7.27 9.75 -17.20
C ASP A 166 -6.34 10.63 -16.36
N ILE A 167 -6.93 11.55 -15.61
CA ILE A 167 -6.23 12.21 -14.52
C ILE A 167 -6.33 11.28 -13.33
N VAL A 168 -5.18 10.81 -12.85
CA VAL A 168 -5.11 9.94 -11.69
C VAL A 168 -4.28 10.58 -10.61
N VAL A 169 -4.59 10.24 -9.37
CA VAL A 169 -3.75 10.58 -8.22
C VAL A 169 -3.22 9.29 -7.61
N GLU A 170 -1.93 9.28 -7.32
CA GLU A 170 -1.32 8.20 -6.56
C GLU A 170 -1.64 8.39 -5.08
N VAL A 171 -2.25 7.39 -4.44
CA VAL A 171 -2.65 7.44 -3.04
C VAL A 171 -1.83 6.44 -2.24
N ARG A 172 -1.15 6.93 -1.22
CA ARG A 172 -0.48 6.08 -0.21
C ARG A 172 -1.50 5.64 0.83
N VAL A 173 -1.52 4.34 1.10
CA VAL A 173 -2.56 3.69 1.92
C VAL A 173 -1.91 2.91 3.07
N ILE A 174 -2.38 3.08 4.30
CA ILE A 174 -2.03 2.18 5.43
C ILE A 174 -2.94 0.96 5.36
N PRO A 175 -2.40 -0.26 5.22
CA PRO A 175 -3.18 -1.47 5.29
C PRO A 175 -3.75 -1.70 6.69
N GLU A 176 -5.03 -2.06 6.73
CA GLU A 176 -5.80 -2.30 7.95
C GLU A 176 -6.42 -3.70 7.99
N ILE A 177 -6.62 -4.32 6.82
CA ILE A 177 -7.21 -5.66 6.73
C ILE A 177 -6.66 -6.42 5.52
N PHE A 178 -6.49 -7.73 5.67
CA PHE A 178 -6.31 -8.66 4.56
C PHE A 178 -7.38 -9.75 4.61
N GLU A 179 -8.00 -10.04 3.47
CA GLU A 179 -9.03 -11.07 3.35
C GLU A 179 -8.79 -11.98 2.14
N CYS A 180 -8.79 -13.29 2.35
CA CYS A 180 -8.73 -14.28 1.29
C CYS A 180 -9.98 -15.16 1.30
N LYS A 181 -10.89 -14.94 0.33
CA LYS A 181 -12.12 -15.73 0.19
C LYS A 181 -11.87 -17.21 -0.21
N ALA A 182 -10.66 -17.55 -0.67
CA ALA A 182 -10.34 -18.93 -1.07
C ALA A 182 -10.05 -19.84 0.14
N CYS A 183 -9.43 -19.31 1.19
CA CYS A 183 -9.06 -20.09 2.40
C CYS A 183 -9.65 -19.52 3.70
N ASP A 184 -10.49 -18.49 3.58
CA ASP A 184 -11.16 -17.80 4.68
C ASP A 184 -10.18 -17.21 5.72
N LEU A 185 -8.99 -16.81 5.24
CA LEU A 185 -8.00 -16.11 6.05
C LEU A 185 -8.38 -14.63 6.13
N THR A 186 -8.56 -14.12 7.35
CA THR A 186 -8.76 -12.70 7.65
C THR A 186 -7.72 -12.25 8.67
N ILE A 187 -6.94 -11.23 8.34
CA ILE A 187 -5.96 -10.60 9.23
C ILE A 187 -6.33 -9.14 9.38
N LYS A 188 -6.41 -8.63 10.62
CA LYS A 188 -6.86 -7.27 10.92
C LYS A 188 -5.81 -6.54 11.74
N GLY A 189 -5.65 -5.25 11.47
CA GLY A 189 -4.70 -4.39 12.17
C GLY A 189 -3.30 -4.45 11.55
N LEU A 190 -2.65 -3.28 11.53
CA LEU A 190 -1.31 -3.14 10.97
C LEU A 190 -0.27 -4.00 11.72
N ASP A 191 -0.43 -4.21 13.02
CA ASP A 191 0.44 -5.08 13.84
C ASP A 191 0.43 -6.53 13.33
N GLU A 192 -0.76 -7.07 13.06
CA GLU A 192 -0.90 -8.41 12.53
C GLU A 192 -0.47 -8.52 11.06
N LEU A 193 -0.75 -7.49 10.25
CA LEU A 193 -0.39 -7.47 8.84
C LEU A 193 1.13 -7.41 8.63
N LEU A 194 1.83 -6.57 9.39
CA LEU A 194 3.30 -6.55 9.41
C LEU A 194 3.86 -7.90 9.87
N ALA A 195 3.27 -8.51 10.89
CA ALA A 195 3.67 -9.84 11.35
C ALA A 195 3.43 -10.95 10.33
N ALA A 196 2.45 -10.78 9.43
CA ALA A 196 2.18 -11.66 8.30
C ALA A 196 3.09 -11.39 7.07
N GLY A 197 3.91 -10.34 7.13
CA GLY A 197 4.81 -9.94 6.03
C GLY A 197 4.15 -9.07 4.96
N PHE A 198 2.96 -8.51 5.22
CA PHE A 198 2.39 -7.47 4.36
C PHE A 198 3.17 -6.16 4.51
N PRO A 199 3.20 -5.32 3.47
CA PRO A 199 3.90 -4.06 3.54
C PRO A 199 3.20 -3.11 4.53
N HIS A 200 3.98 -2.19 5.09
CA HIS A 200 3.49 -1.18 6.03
C HIS A 200 2.64 -0.08 5.37
N GLU A 201 2.77 0.06 4.05
CA GLU A 201 1.93 0.90 3.20
C GLU A 201 1.85 0.30 1.79
N PHE A 202 0.84 0.68 1.03
CA PHE A 202 0.76 0.37 -0.39
C PHE A 202 0.23 1.55 -1.21
N THR A 203 0.57 1.56 -2.49
CA THR A 203 0.04 2.51 -3.46
C THR A 203 -1.27 2.01 -4.06
N SER A 204 -2.25 2.90 -4.14
CA SER A 204 -3.47 2.79 -4.96
C SER A 204 -3.57 4.00 -5.90
N PHE A 205 -4.45 3.94 -6.89
CA PHE A 205 -4.76 5.07 -7.75
C PHE A 205 -6.23 5.45 -7.63
N ASP A 206 -6.49 6.76 -7.62
CA ASP A 206 -7.83 7.34 -7.72
C ASP A 206 -7.95 8.09 -9.03
N SER A 207 -8.94 7.74 -9.84
CA SER A 207 -9.32 8.51 -11.02
C SER A 207 -10.02 9.78 -10.59
N GLN A 208 -9.57 10.92 -11.10
CA GLN A 208 -10.27 12.19 -11.00
C GLN A 208 -11.02 12.45 -12.31
N ASP A 209 -12.24 12.93 -12.15
CA ASP A 209 -13.01 13.41 -13.29
C ASP A 209 -12.36 14.67 -13.88
N ILE A 210 -12.18 14.69 -15.20
CA ILE A 210 -11.47 15.76 -15.92
C ILE A 210 -12.25 17.07 -15.85
N ILE A 211 -13.59 17.00 -15.90
CA ILE A 211 -14.48 18.16 -15.86
C ILE A 211 -14.39 18.78 -14.47
N GLU A 212 -14.50 17.99 -13.41
CA GLU A 212 -14.34 18.45 -12.03
C GLU A 212 -12.92 18.99 -11.77
N HIS A 213 -11.89 18.28 -12.23
CA HIS A 213 -10.50 18.65 -11.97
C HIS A 213 -10.13 20.02 -12.57
N PHE A 214 -10.53 20.27 -13.81
CA PHE A 214 -10.26 21.54 -14.49
C PHE A 214 -11.37 22.59 -14.31
N GLY A 215 -12.46 22.25 -13.59
CA GLY A 215 -13.62 23.12 -13.43
C GLY A 215 -14.25 23.51 -14.78
N LEU A 216 -14.27 22.58 -15.73
CA LEU A 216 -14.87 22.80 -17.04
C LEU A 216 -16.39 22.77 -16.88
N ASP A 217 -17.10 23.70 -17.53
CA ASP A 217 -18.52 23.51 -17.80
C ASP A 217 -18.64 22.92 -19.20
N PRO A 218 -19.15 21.68 -19.37
CA PRO A 218 -19.39 21.12 -20.70
C PRO A 218 -20.23 22.04 -21.59
N MET A 219 -21.13 22.84 -21.00
CA MET A 219 -21.97 23.79 -21.73
C MET A 219 -21.18 24.94 -22.37
N ASP A 220 -19.98 25.26 -21.88
CA ASP A 220 -19.13 26.30 -22.47
C ASP A 220 -18.52 25.87 -23.82
N TYR A 221 -18.52 24.57 -24.11
CA TYR A 221 -17.90 23.98 -25.30
C TYR A 221 -18.90 23.33 -26.26
N ILE A 222 -20.19 23.44 -25.97
CA ILE A 222 -21.27 22.93 -26.80
C ILE A 222 -22.00 24.13 -27.41
N ASP A 223 -22.10 24.19 -28.74
CA ASP A 223 -23.03 25.09 -29.42
C ASP A 223 -24.44 24.45 -29.41
N PRO A 224 -25.40 25.00 -28.63
CA PRO A 224 -26.73 24.41 -28.52
C PRO A 224 -27.49 24.40 -29.86
N GLU A 225 -27.21 25.36 -30.76
CA GLU A 225 -27.86 25.42 -32.07
C GLU A 225 -27.32 24.35 -33.02
N GLU A 226 -26.04 24.02 -32.92
CA GLU A 226 -25.41 22.95 -33.69
C GLU A 226 -25.91 21.58 -33.23
N VAL A 227 -25.93 21.32 -31.92
CA VAL A 227 -26.46 20.07 -31.35
C VAL A 227 -27.95 19.89 -31.69
N ALA A 228 -28.75 20.95 -31.61
CA ALA A 228 -30.16 20.88 -32.00
C ALA A 228 -30.32 20.54 -33.49
N ARG A 229 -29.45 21.06 -34.36
CA ARG A 229 -29.46 20.78 -35.80
C ARG A 229 -29.09 19.32 -36.09
N GLU A 230 -28.03 18.79 -35.47
CA GLU A 230 -27.63 17.37 -35.62
C GLU A 230 -28.70 16.40 -35.10
N TYR A 231 -29.31 16.71 -33.94
CA TYR A 231 -30.44 15.94 -33.43
C TYR A 231 -31.64 15.95 -34.38
N HIS A 232 -31.93 17.10 -35.00
CA HIS A 232 -32.99 17.18 -36.00
C HIS A 232 -32.65 16.41 -37.28
N GLU A 233 -31.43 16.52 -37.80
CA GLU A 233 -30.98 15.79 -39.01
C GLU A 233 -31.00 14.27 -38.81
N SER A 234 -30.51 13.76 -37.68
CA SER A 234 -30.53 12.33 -37.33
C SER A 234 -31.96 11.76 -37.18
N ALA A 235 -32.92 12.57 -36.74
CA ALA A 235 -34.33 12.17 -36.65
C ALA A 235 -35.02 12.07 -38.02
N TYR A 236 -34.47 12.72 -39.06
CA TYR A 236 -34.97 12.59 -40.43
C TYR A 236 -34.29 11.45 -41.20
N GLU A 237 -33.04 11.07 -40.87
CA GLU A 237 -32.38 9.90 -41.49
C GLU A 237 -33.05 8.56 -41.13
N TYR A 238 -33.69 8.43 -39.97
CA TYR A 238 -34.42 7.21 -39.56
C TYR A 238 -35.83 7.08 -40.15
N ASN A 239 -36.33 8.10 -40.86
CA ASN A 239 -37.67 8.10 -41.46
C ASN A 239 -37.68 7.79 -42.96
N ASP A 240 -36.52 7.46 -43.54
CA ASP A 240 -36.34 7.11 -44.95
C ASP A 240 -36.02 5.60 -45.19
N GLU A 241 -36.54 4.70 -44.34
CA GLU A 241 -36.68 3.24 -44.63
C GLU A 241 -38.14 2.79 -44.77
#